data_AF-A0A151QFH6-F1
#
_entry.id   AF-A0A151QFH6-F1
#
_cell.length_a   1.000
_cell.length_b   1.000
_cell.length_c   1.000
_cell.angle_alpha   90.00
_cell.angle_beta   90.00
_cell.angle_gamma   90.00
#
_symmetry.space_group_name_H-M   'P 1'
#
loop_
_entity.id
_entity.type
_entity.pdbx_description
1 polymer ?
#
loop_
_entity_poly.entity_id
_entity_poly.type
_entity_poly.pdbx_seq_one_letter_code
_entity_poly.pdbx_strand_id
1 'polypeptide(L)'
;MKKWLLLAALCFSIPAHAQSTEAACQARAVSKEGKPLAGAAKNSFMKKCLAENKASCEERAVGKDGKKLAGAAKNSFMKKCEAAAG
;
A
#
# COMPACT_ATOMS: atom_id res chain seq x y z
N MET A 1 22.66 8.68 40.75
CA MET A 1 23.92 8.56 39.99
C MET A 1 23.57 7.88 38.66
N LYS A 2 23.07 8.58 37.62
CA LYS A 2 23.68 9.61 36.77
C LYS A 2 24.85 9.07 35.93
N LYS A 3 24.55 8.56 34.72
CA LYS A 3 25.34 8.68 33.46
C LYS A 3 25.00 7.66 32.35
N TRP A 4 23.73 7.36 32.10
CA TRP A 4 23.34 6.70 30.84
C TRP A 4 22.19 7.46 30.17
N LEU A 5 22.36 8.79 30.13
CA LEU A 5 21.67 9.65 29.19
C LEU A 5 22.54 9.73 27.93
N LEU A 6 21.89 9.55 26.77
CA LEU A 6 22.33 9.98 25.43
C LEU A 6 23.35 9.09 24.70
N LEU A 7 22.86 8.05 24.00
CA LEU A 7 23.38 7.48 22.74
C LEU A 7 22.51 6.24 22.45
N ALA A 8 21.79 6.03 21.35
CA ALA A 8 21.73 6.67 20.06
C ALA A 8 20.28 6.59 19.60
N ALA A 9 19.64 7.75 19.49
CA ALA A 9 18.42 7.91 18.72
C ALA A 9 18.79 7.80 17.23
N LEU A 10 19.02 6.58 16.75
CA LEU A 10 18.95 6.26 15.33
C LEU A 10 17.54 5.69 15.11
N CYS A 11 16.57 6.60 15.12
CA CYS A 11 15.33 6.41 14.39
C CYS A 11 15.72 6.18 12.93
N PHE A 12 15.92 4.93 12.56
CA PHE A 12 15.93 4.51 11.17
C PHE A 12 14.48 4.59 10.69
N SER A 13 14.00 5.82 10.53
CA SER A 13 12.84 6.11 9.71
C SER A 13 13.28 5.82 8.29
N ILE A 14 13.16 4.54 7.90
CA ILE A 14 13.12 4.18 6.49
C ILE A 14 12.10 5.14 5.88
N PRO A 15 12.47 5.95 4.88
CA PRO A 15 11.46 6.63 4.10
C PRO A 15 10.69 5.52 3.41
N ALA A 16 9.59 5.09 4.01
CA ALA A 16 8.54 4.43 3.29
C ALA A 16 8.22 5.42 2.16
N HIS A 17 8.65 5.09 0.94
CA HIS A 17 8.06 5.66 -0.24
C HIS A 17 6.59 5.28 -0.14
N ALA A 18 5.80 6.11 0.53
CA ALA A 18 4.36 6.05 0.51
C ALA A 18 3.96 6.53 -0.88
N GLN A 19 4.21 5.69 -1.89
CA GLN A 19 3.49 5.86 -3.12
C GLN A 19 2.06 5.52 -2.77
N SER A 20 1.16 6.46 -3.02
CA SER A 20 -0.25 6.15 -2.96
C SER A 20 -0.52 4.99 -3.91
N THR A 21 -1.53 4.17 -3.60
CA THR A 21 -1.99 3.08 -4.46
C THR A 21 -2.21 3.58 -5.90
N GLU A 22 -2.64 4.83 -6.04
CA GLU A 22 -2.77 5.52 -7.32
C GLU A 22 -1.43 5.79 -8.01
N ALA A 23 -0.40 6.25 -7.30
CA ALA A 23 0.93 6.45 -7.87
C ALA A 23 1.58 5.12 -8.31
N ALA A 24 1.41 4.05 -7.53
CA ALA A 24 1.89 2.71 -7.91
C ALA A 24 1.15 2.14 -9.13
N CYS A 25 -0.19 2.28 -9.16
CA CYS A 25 -0.97 1.94 -10.35
C CYS A 25 -0.58 2.79 -11.56
N GLN A 26 -0.23 4.05 -11.35
CA GLN A 26 0.18 4.95 -12.42
C GLN A 26 1.56 4.60 -12.99
N ALA A 27 2.50 4.19 -12.15
CA ALA A 27 3.80 3.68 -12.59
C ALA A 27 3.67 2.38 -13.41
N ARG A 28 2.66 1.55 -13.11
CA ARG A 28 2.38 0.29 -13.82
C ARG A 28 1.50 0.44 -15.06
N ALA A 29 0.92 1.62 -15.28
CA ALA A 29 0.06 1.92 -16.42
C ALA A 29 0.87 2.12 -17.70
N VAL A 30 1.59 1.08 -18.13
CA VAL A 30 2.38 1.03 -19.36
C VAL A 30 1.85 -0.08 -20.28
N SER A 31 1.96 0.13 -21.59
CA SER A 31 1.63 -0.86 -22.61
C SER A 31 2.71 -1.95 -22.70
N LYS A 32 2.46 -2.98 -23.51
CA LYS A 32 3.42 -4.07 -23.73
C LYS A 32 4.75 -3.59 -24.32
N GLU A 33 4.71 -2.49 -25.05
CA GLU A 33 5.84 -1.80 -25.66
C GLU A 33 6.55 -0.85 -24.69
N GLY A 34 6.17 -0.84 -23.41
CA GLY A 34 6.78 -0.02 -22.36
C GLY A 34 6.40 1.46 -22.42
N LYS A 35 5.42 1.85 -23.25
CA LYS A 35 4.94 3.25 -23.32
C LYS A 35 3.84 3.49 -22.27
N PRO A 36 3.78 4.67 -21.63
CA PRO A 36 2.68 4.99 -20.73
C PRO A 36 1.34 4.93 -21.46
N LEU A 37 0.35 4.26 -20.83
CA LEU A 37 -1.02 4.23 -21.32
C LEU A 37 -1.59 5.64 -21.25
N ALA A 38 -2.40 6.02 -22.25
CA ALA A 38 -3.07 7.31 -22.32
C ALA A 38 -4.60 7.15 -22.51
N GLY A 39 -5.35 8.22 -22.23
CA GLY A 39 -6.79 8.29 -22.47
C GLY A 39 -7.59 7.17 -21.79
N ALA A 40 -8.53 6.58 -22.54
CA ALA A 40 -9.41 5.52 -22.04
C ALA A 40 -8.65 4.28 -21.55
N ALA A 41 -7.55 3.90 -22.21
CA ALA A 41 -6.74 2.75 -21.82
C ALA A 41 -6.09 2.96 -20.44
N LYS A 42 -5.55 4.16 -20.19
CA LYS A 42 -5.03 4.54 -18.87
C LYS A 42 -6.12 4.46 -17.81
N ASN A 43 -7.28 5.06 -18.07
CA ASN A 43 -8.38 5.11 -17.10
C ASN A 43 -8.92 3.71 -16.74
N SER A 44 -9.12 2.85 -17.73
CA SER A 44 -9.51 1.46 -17.51
C SER A 44 -8.46 0.68 -16.73
N PHE A 45 -7.17 0.88 -17.03
CA PHE A 45 -6.08 0.27 -16.27
C PHE A 45 -6.06 0.76 -14.82
N MET A 46 -6.16 2.07 -14.57
CA MET A 46 -6.19 2.61 -13.21
C MET A 46 -7.34 2.03 -12.41
N LYS A 47 -8.56 2.06 -12.97
CA LYS A 47 -9.74 1.50 -12.29
C LYS A 47 -9.53 0.03 -11.93
N LYS A 48 -8.97 -0.76 -12.86
CA LYS A 48 -8.70 -2.18 -12.62
C LYS A 48 -7.60 -2.38 -11.58
N CYS A 49 -6.51 -1.63 -11.66
CA CYS A 49 -5.40 -1.73 -10.72
C CYS A 49 -5.81 -1.32 -9.29
N LEU A 50 -6.58 -0.24 -9.14
CA LEU A 50 -7.10 0.18 -7.84
C LEU A 50 -8.06 -0.87 -7.26
N ALA A 51 -8.94 -1.43 -8.09
CA ALA A 51 -9.85 -2.50 -7.68
C ALA A 51 -9.10 -3.76 -7.25
N GLU A 52 -8.06 -4.18 -7.99
CA GLU A 52 -7.23 -5.33 -7.62
C GLU A 52 -6.42 -5.10 -6.36
N ASN A 53 -5.86 -3.91 -6.15
CA ASN A 53 -5.18 -3.59 -4.89
C ASN A 53 -6.13 -3.68 -3.70
N LYS A 54 -7.35 -3.15 -3.85
CA LYS A 54 -8.37 -3.27 -2.82
C LYS A 54 -8.75 -4.72 -2.56
N ALA A 55 -8.98 -5.52 -3.61
CA ALA A 55 -9.29 -6.93 -3.50
C ALA A 55 -8.14 -7.70 -2.80
N SER A 56 -6.89 -7.46 -3.20
CA SER A 56 -5.72 -8.06 -2.57
C SER A 56 -5.60 -7.69 -1.10
N CYS A 57 -5.86 -6.43 -0.76
CA CYS A 57 -5.95 -5.99 0.63
C CYS A 57 -7.04 -6.73 1.39
N GLU A 58 -8.24 -6.87 0.81
CA GLU A 58 -9.36 -7.62 1.42
C GLU A 58 -9.06 -9.11 1.61
N GLU A 59 -8.34 -9.74 0.69
CA GLU A 59 -7.89 -11.12 0.82
C GLU A 59 -6.84 -11.28 1.92
N ARG A 60 -5.93 -10.31 2.04
CA ARG A 60 -4.90 -10.26 3.09
C ARG A 60 -5.42 -9.80 4.44
N ALA A 61 -6.67 -9.33 4.52
CA ALA A 61 -7.32 -8.98 5.78
C ALA A 61 -7.71 -10.24 6.57
N VAL A 62 -6.72 -11.02 6.94
CA VAL A 62 -6.81 -12.20 7.78
C VAL A 62 -6.02 -11.95 9.07
N GLY A 63 -6.63 -12.28 10.20
CA GLY A 63 -6.02 -12.20 11.52
C GLY A 63 -4.98 -13.31 11.72
N LYS A 64 -4.27 -13.24 12.84
CA LYS A 64 -3.24 -14.22 13.21
C LYS A 64 -3.81 -15.65 13.33
N ASP A 65 -5.09 -15.76 13.64
CA ASP A 65 -5.83 -17.02 13.75
C ASP A 65 -6.27 -17.59 12.39
N GLY A 66 -5.81 -17.00 11.27
CA GLY A 66 -6.19 -17.39 9.91
C GLY A 66 -7.63 -17.00 9.51
N LYS A 67 -8.38 -16.36 10.40
CA LYS A 67 -9.76 -15.92 10.15
C LYS A 67 -9.78 -14.55 9.49
N LYS A 68 -10.72 -14.33 8.56
CA LYS A 68 -10.93 -13.00 7.97
C LYS A 68 -11.25 -11.97 9.05
N LEU A 69 -10.56 -10.84 9.00
CA LEU A 69 -10.83 -9.68 9.84
C LEU A 69 -12.23 -9.14 9.51
N ALA A 70 -12.96 -8.73 10.54
CA ALA A 70 -14.28 -8.12 10.41
C ALA A 70 -14.36 -6.80 11.21
N GLY A 71 -15.37 -5.99 10.90
CA GLY A 71 -15.64 -4.74 11.63
C GLY A 71 -14.46 -3.76 11.64
N ALA A 72 -14.20 -3.17 12.81
CA ALA A 72 -13.17 -2.14 13.00
C ALA A 72 -11.74 -2.64 12.68
N ALA A 73 -11.44 -3.93 12.94
CA ALA A 73 -10.16 -4.53 12.64
C ALA A 73 -9.92 -4.63 11.12
N LYS A 74 -10.95 -5.05 10.36
CA LYS A 74 -10.90 -5.03 8.89
C LYS A 74 -10.68 -3.62 8.37
N ASN A 75 -11.44 -2.63 8.86
CA ASN A 75 -11.35 -1.26 8.38
C ASN A 75 -9.97 -0.63 8.67
N SER A 76 -9.41 -0.89 9.84
CA SER A 76 -8.07 -0.42 10.21
C SER A 76 -6.98 -1.08 9.36
N PHE A 77 -7.14 -2.38 9.06
CA PHE A 77 -6.24 -3.09 8.16
C PHE A 77 -6.37 -2.59 6.71
N MET A 78 -7.59 -2.37 6.19
CA MET A 78 -7.82 -1.78 4.87
C MET A 78 -7.11 -0.44 4.74
N LYS A 79 -7.36 0.49 5.66
CA LYS A 79 -6.71 1.81 5.65
C LYS A 79 -5.19 1.73 5.63
N LYS A 80 -4.60 0.80 6.40
CA LYS A 80 -3.15 0.59 6.42
C LYS A 80 -2.65 -0.10 5.15
N CYS A 81 -3.38 -1.08 4.63
CA CYS A 81 -3.02 -1.82 3.44
C CYS A 81 -3.08 -0.93 2.20
N GLU A 82 -4.16 -0.16 2.03
CA GLU A 82 -4.32 0.79 0.93
C GLU A 82 -3.23 1.88 0.96
N ALA A 83 -2.83 2.32 2.16
CA ALA A 83 -1.75 3.28 2.34
C ALA A 83 -0.33 2.71 2.12
N ALA A 84 -0.16 1.39 2.28
CA ALA A 84 1.14 0.71 2.13
C ALA A 84 1.26 -0.08 0.81
N ALA A 85 0.18 -0.22 0.04
CA ALA A 85 0.15 -0.92 -1.24
C ALA A 85 0.69 -0.09 -2.41
N GLY A 86 1.53 0.91 -2.13
CA GLY A 86 2.34 1.58 -3.14
C GLY A 86 3.76 1.77 -2.69
#